data_AF-A0A920IBI9-F1
#
_entry.id   AF-A0A920IBI9-F1
#
_cell.length_a   1.000
_cell.length_b   1.000
_cell.length_c   1.000
_cell.angle_alpha   90.00
_cell.angle_beta   90.00
_cell.angle_gamma   90.00
#
_symmetry.space_group_name_H-M   'P 1'
#
loop_
_entity.id
_entity.type
_entity.pdbx_description
1 polymer ?
#
loop_
_entity_poly.entity_id
_entity_poly.type
_entity_poly.pdbx_seq_one_letter_code
_entity_poly.pdbx_strand_id
1 'polypeptide(L)'
;MDIDILMPILWEWLEFAVRWLHVITAISWIGTSFYFIALDLGLRRNKDDEEGIAGEEWQVHGGGFYNIKKYMVAPSHLPEHLTWFKWEAYATWLSGFALMAIVYYLGADLFLIDDSKMPMPTYLGIVISIASLGITWLIYDFLCKTGIGKNSNLLMILLFGYLVLIAWGFDQVFTGRAAFIHLGAVTATIMAFNVFMVIIPKQKIVIADLKAGKTPEAHYGFVAKQRSTHNNYLTLPVLFLMLSNHYPLSFSTEYNWIIAAVVFLMGVSIRHYFNTIHAKKGNPIWTWFVTLGLFIIIIILSIYPALKGTINDREEVSLSEVNLTSRQTELLNSKDFEEVVEIVYTRCNMCHAAEPYYDGIIVAPKMLY
;
A
#
# COMPACT_ATOMS: atom_id res chain seq x y z
N MET A 1 39.02 8.71 2.35
CA MET A 1 37.75 9.37 2.71
C MET A 1 37.38 8.86 4.09
N ASP A 2 37.02 9.75 5.00
CA ASP A 2 36.66 9.37 6.36
C ASP A 2 35.48 8.39 6.34
N ILE A 3 35.49 7.39 7.23
CA ILE A 3 34.40 6.42 7.32
C ILE A 3 33.09 7.11 7.70
N ASP A 4 33.18 8.19 8.48
CA ASP A 4 32.05 9.01 8.91
C ASP A 4 31.39 9.77 7.75
N ILE A 5 32.13 10.01 6.66
CA ILE A 5 31.58 10.60 5.42
C ILE A 5 31.12 9.49 4.45
N LEU A 6 31.88 8.40 4.37
CA LEU A 6 31.59 7.32 3.43
C LEU A 6 30.29 6.58 3.79
N MET A 7 30.05 6.32 5.08
CA MET A 7 28.91 5.50 5.52
C MET A 7 27.54 6.13 5.18
N PRO A 8 27.27 7.42 5.45
CA PRO A 8 26.02 8.05 5.04
C PRO A 8 25.81 8.04 3.53
N ILE A 9 26.87 8.28 2.75
CA ILE A 9 26.79 8.26 1.27
C ILE A 9 26.44 6.86 0.76
N LEU A 10 27.08 5.81 1.29
CA LEU A 10 26.75 4.43 0.94
C LEU A 10 25.33 4.05 1.35
N TRP A 11 24.85 4.58 2.49
CA TRP A 11 23.49 4.38 2.95
C TRP A 11 22.45 4.95 1.98
N GLU A 12 22.65 6.19 1.53
CA GLU A 12 21.80 6.84 0.52
C GLU A 12 21.75 6.04 -0.79
N TRP A 13 22.91 5.56 -1.27
CA TRP A 13 22.96 4.72 -2.47
C TRP A 13 22.29 3.36 -2.29
N LEU A 14 22.38 2.75 -1.10
CA LEU A 14 21.69 1.52 -0.78
C LEU A 14 20.17 1.72 -0.78
N GLU A 15 19.68 2.77 -0.09
CA GLU A 15 18.26 3.13 -0.09
C GLU A 15 17.77 3.36 -1.52
N PHE A 16 18.52 4.11 -2.32
CA PHE A 16 18.19 4.39 -3.71
C PHE A 16 18.11 3.11 -4.55
N ALA A 17 19.10 2.22 -4.45
CA ALA A 17 19.13 0.96 -5.19
C ALA A 17 17.95 0.05 -4.84
N VAL A 18 17.62 -0.09 -3.55
CA VAL A 18 16.50 -0.93 -3.09
C VAL A 18 15.16 -0.31 -3.49
N ARG A 19 15.00 1.02 -3.39
CA ARG A 19 13.80 1.72 -3.87
C ARG A 19 13.62 1.55 -5.37
N TRP A 20 14.70 1.66 -6.15
CA TRP A 20 14.65 1.49 -7.60
C TRP A 20 14.21 0.07 -7.99
N LEU A 21 14.80 -0.95 -7.35
CA LEU A 21 14.37 -2.35 -7.50
C LEU A 21 12.88 -2.53 -7.13
N HIS A 22 12.46 -1.95 -6.01
CA HIS A 22 11.08 -2.05 -5.54
C HIS A 22 10.08 -1.46 -6.56
N VAL A 23 10.35 -0.27 -7.08
CA VAL A 23 9.50 0.37 -8.10
C VAL A 23 9.42 -0.46 -9.37
N ILE A 24 10.53 -1.00 -9.86
CA ILE A 24 10.55 -1.84 -11.08
C ILE A 24 9.67 -3.08 -10.86
N THR A 25 9.88 -3.80 -9.77
CA THR A 25 9.13 -5.03 -9.47
C THR A 25 7.65 -4.75 -9.23
N ALA A 26 7.31 -3.64 -8.56
CA ALA A 26 5.93 -3.20 -8.35
C ALA A 26 5.22 -2.88 -9.67
N ILE A 27 5.87 -2.19 -10.60
CA ILE A 27 5.32 -1.91 -11.94
C ILE A 27 5.06 -3.23 -12.68
N SER A 28 6.01 -4.17 -12.67
CA SER A 28 5.81 -5.49 -13.27
C SER A 28 4.64 -6.24 -12.65
N TRP A 29 4.50 -6.23 -11.33
CA TRP A 29 3.43 -6.94 -10.64
C TRP A 29 2.05 -6.32 -10.86
N ILE A 30 1.94 -5.00 -10.72
CA ILE A 30 0.67 -4.31 -10.90
C ILE A 30 0.24 -4.33 -12.37
N GLY A 31 1.18 -4.13 -13.29
CA GLY A 31 0.92 -4.23 -14.74
C GLY A 31 0.39 -5.59 -15.14
N THR A 32 1.06 -6.68 -14.72
CA THR A 32 0.59 -8.05 -14.98
C THR A 32 -0.76 -8.33 -14.32
N SER A 33 -0.97 -7.86 -13.09
CA SER A 33 -2.26 -8.02 -12.40
C SER A 33 -3.41 -7.36 -13.15
N PHE A 34 -3.25 -6.12 -13.62
CA PHE A 34 -4.27 -5.44 -14.41
C PHE A 34 -4.51 -6.12 -15.75
N TYR A 35 -3.45 -6.57 -16.41
CA TYR A 35 -3.55 -7.31 -17.66
C TYR A 35 -4.36 -8.61 -17.48
N PHE A 36 -4.04 -9.45 -16.49
CA PHE A 36 -4.75 -10.71 -16.28
C PHE A 36 -6.21 -10.53 -15.89
N ILE A 37 -6.54 -9.50 -15.11
CA ILE A 37 -7.94 -9.19 -14.81
C ILE A 37 -8.69 -8.71 -16.04
N ALA A 38 -8.08 -7.85 -16.86
CA ALA A 38 -8.68 -7.39 -18.11
C ALA A 38 -8.90 -8.56 -19.08
N LEU A 39 -7.91 -9.45 -19.20
CA LEU A 39 -8.00 -10.68 -19.99
C LEU A 39 -9.12 -11.59 -19.47
N ASP A 40 -9.16 -11.90 -18.17
CA ASP A 40 -10.14 -12.82 -17.58
C ASP A 40 -11.58 -12.32 -17.74
N LEU A 41 -11.80 -11.01 -17.59
CA LEU A 41 -13.11 -10.40 -17.75
C LEU A 41 -13.47 -10.18 -19.24
N GLY A 42 -12.47 -10.04 -20.10
CA GLY A 42 -12.62 -9.78 -21.53
C GLY A 42 -13.01 -11.01 -22.37
N LEU A 43 -12.71 -12.22 -21.88
CA LEU A 43 -12.93 -13.49 -22.60
C LEU A 43 -14.29 -13.55 -23.31
N ARG A 44 -14.26 -13.97 -24.57
CA ARG A 44 -15.45 -14.21 -25.41
C ARG A 44 -15.62 -15.71 -25.60
N ARG A 45 -16.84 -16.19 -25.45
CA ARG A 45 -17.19 -17.57 -25.78
C ARG A 45 -17.87 -17.61 -27.14
N ASN A 46 -17.35 -18.42 -28.05
CA ASN A 46 -17.95 -18.69 -29.35
C ASN A 46 -18.79 -19.98 -29.30
N LYS A 47 -19.71 -20.13 -30.26
CA LYS A 47 -20.53 -21.35 -30.36
C LYS A 47 -19.70 -22.58 -30.70
N ASP A 48 -18.60 -22.37 -31.40
CA ASP A 48 -17.70 -23.42 -31.89
C ASP A 48 -16.53 -23.70 -30.92
N ASP A 49 -16.52 -23.07 -29.74
CA ASP A 49 -15.50 -23.33 -28.73
C ASP A 49 -15.60 -24.78 -28.23
N GLU A 50 -14.46 -25.46 -28.18
CA GLU A 50 -14.37 -26.82 -27.65
C GLU A 50 -14.87 -26.90 -26.21
N GLU A 51 -15.40 -28.06 -25.85
CA GLU A 51 -15.89 -28.32 -24.50
C GLU A 51 -14.76 -28.13 -23.47
N GLY A 52 -15.04 -27.39 -22.40
CA GLY A 52 -14.05 -27.07 -21.37
C GLY A 52 -13.25 -25.78 -21.55
N ILE A 53 -13.35 -25.09 -22.69
CA ILE A 53 -12.87 -23.70 -22.83
C ILE A 53 -13.87 -22.76 -22.15
N ALA A 54 -13.39 -21.86 -21.29
CA ALA A 54 -14.20 -20.81 -20.68
C ALA A 54 -14.51 -19.68 -21.68
N GLY A 55 -13.52 -19.35 -22.50
CA GLY A 55 -13.56 -18.41 -23.62
C GLY A 55 -12.17 -18.13 -24.16
N GLU A 56 -12.09 -17.31 -25.20
CA GLU A 56 -10.86 -16.85 -25.83
C GLU A 56 -10.78 -15.32 -25.90
N GLU A 57 -9.57 -14.80 -26.07
CA GLU A 57 -9.30 -13.39 -26.37
C GLU A 57 -8.24 -13.28 -27.46
N TRP A 58 -8.48 -12.39 -28.40
CA TRP A 58 -7.55 -12.07 -29.48
C TRP A 58 -6.90 -10.71 -29.21
N GLN A 59 -5.58 -10.70 -29.14
CA GLN A 59 -4.80 -9.50 -28.80
C GLN A 59 -3.77 -9.20 -29.88
N VAL A 60 -3.48 -7.92 -30.08
CA VAL A 60 -2.45 -7.45 -31.02
C VAL A 60 -1.35 -6.76 -30.23
N HIS A 61 -0.11 -7.21 -30.41
CA HIS A 61 1.06 -6.55 -29.83
C HIS A 61 2.33 -6.88 -30.63
N GLY A 62 3.26 -5.92 -30.72
CA GLY A 62 4.56 -6.14 -31.38
C GLY A 62 4.47 -6.55 -32.86
N GLY A 63 3.40 -6.16 -33.57
CA GLY A 63 3.19 -6.52 -34.98
C GLY A 63 2.59 -7.92 -35.22
N GLY A 64 2.20 -8.66 -34.18
CA GLY A 64 1.59 -9.98 -34.29
C GLY A 64 0.24 -10.10 -33.58
N PHE A 65 -0.39 -11.27 -33.74
CA PHE A 65 -1.66 -11.64 -33.10
C PHE A 65 -1.45 -12.77 -32.09
N TYR A 66 -2.04 -12.62 -30.90
CA TYR A 66 -2.10 -13.63 -29.85
C TYR A 66 -3.53 -14.13 -29.74
N ASN A 67 -3.74 -15.44 -29.82
CA ASN A 67 -4.98 -16.10 -29.40
C ASN A 67 -4.74 -16.75 -28.05
N ILE A 68 -5.42 -16.26 -27.01
CA ILE A 68 -5.32 -16.81 -25.66
C ILE A 68 -6.64 -17.49 -25.33
N LYS A 69 -6.59 -18.80 -25.07
CA LYS A 69 -7.73 -19.61 -24.63
C LYS A 69 -7.60 -19.94 -23.16
N LYS A 70 -8.67 -19.72 -22.39
CA LYS A 70 -8.73 -20.13 -20.99
C LYS A 70 -9.44 -21.46 -20.85
N TYR A 71 -8.75 -22.46 -20.33
CA TYR A 71 -9.30 -23.79 -20.08
C TYR A 71 -9.80 -23.93 -18.63
N MET A 72 -11.00 -24.51 -18.46
CA MET A 72 -11.57 -24.87 -17.16
C MET A 72 -11.29 -26.33 -16.77
N VAL A 73 -10.87 -27.14 -17.74
CA VAL A 73 -10.44 -28.55 -17.61
C VAL A 73 -9.09 -28.74 -18.30
N ALA A 74 -8.47 -29.91 -18.17
CA ALA A 74 -7.21 -30.18 -18.87
C ALA A 74 -7.45 -30.11 -20.38
N PRO A 75 -6.64 -29.35 -21.15
CA PRO A 75 -6.61 -29.53 -22.59
C PRO A 75 -6.12 -30.94 -22.94
N SER A 76 -6.46 -31.42 -24.13
CA SER A 76 -5.99 -32.70 -24.66
C SER A 76 -4.46 -32.82 -24.68
N HIS A 77 -3.77 -31.69 -24.81
CA HIS A 77 -2.33 -31.57 -24.67
C HIS A 77 -1.98 -30.43 -23.71
N LEU A 78 -1.51 -30.75 -22.50
CA LEU A 78 -0.96 -29.79 -21.56
C LEU A 78 0.57 -29.73 -21.72
N PRO A 79 1.15 -28.59 -22.13
CA PRO A 79 2.59 -28.48 -22.32
C PRO A 79 3.36 -28.67 -21.00
N GLU A 80 4.57 -29.22 -21.08
CA GLU A 80 5.44 -29.40 -19.90
C GLU A 80 5.88 -28.06 -19.31
N HIS A 81 6.11 -27.07 -20.17
CA HIS A 81 6.53 -25.73 -19.79
C HIS A 81 5.32 -24.84 -19.47
N LEU A 82 5.20 -24.46 -18.19
CA LEU A 82 4.20 -23.52 -17.69
C LEU A 82 4.87 -22.30 -17.07
N THR A 83 4.52 -21.10 -17.53
CA THR A 83 4.98 -19.84 -16.95
C THR A 83 4.14 -19.47 -15.74
N TRP A 84 4.79 -19.17 -14.61
CA TRP A 84 4.13 -18.82 -13.36
C TRP A 84 4.39 -17.37 -12.99
N PHE A 85 3.34 -16.54 -13.03
CA PHE A 85 3.36 -15.14 -12.63
C PHE A 85 3.25 -15.02 -11.10
N LYS A 86 4.38 -15.24 -10.43
CA LYS A 86 4.50 -15.21 -8.96
C LYS A 86 5.67 -14.36 -8.49
N TRP A 87 6.72 -14.26 -9.31
CA TRP A 87 7.97 -13.63 -8.92
C TRP A 87 7.83 -12.12 -8.81
N GLU A 88 6.96 -11.52 -9.61
CA GLU A 88 6.64 -10.10 -9.57
C GLU A 88 6.08 -9.73 -8.19
N ALA A 89 5.14 -10.52 -7.67
CA ALA A 89 4.58 -10.33 -6.33
C ALA A 89 5.62 -10.55 -5.23
N TYR A 90 6.42 -11.62 -5.34
CA TYR A 90 7.38 -11.98 -4.30
C TYR A 90 8.53 -10.99 -4.23
N ALA A 91 9.07 -10.58 -5.38
CA ALA A 91 10.14 -9.60 -5.45
C ALA A 91 9.67 -8.22 -4.99
N THR A 92 8.43 -7.82 -5.34
CA THR A 92 7.85 -6.56 -4.83
C THR A 92 7.74 -6.58 -3.31
N TRP A 93 7.23 -7.66 -2.73
CA TRP A 93 7.08 -7.76 -1.27
C TRP A 93 8.44 -7.78 -0.56
N LEU A 94 9.39 -8.59 -1.03
CA LEU A 94 10.73 -8.68 -0.44
C LEU A 94 11.49 -7.35 -0.51
N SER A 95 11.47 -6.68 -1.66
CA SER A 95 12.11 -5.36 -1.83
C SER A 95 11.40 -4.28 -1.01
N GLY A 96 10.07 -4.33 -0.90
CA GLY A 96 9.29 -3.39 -0.08
C GLY A 96 9.56 -3.56 1.41
N PHE A 97 9.63 -4.82 1.89
CA PHE A 97 10.01 -5.12 3.26
C PHE A 97 11.45 -4.69 3.57
N ALA A 98 12.38 -4.91 2.64
CA ALA A 98 13.74 -4.40 2.76
C ALA A 98 13.77 -2.87 2.87
N LEU A 99 12.97 -2.17 2.07
CA LEU A 99 12.86 -0.70 2.13
C LEU A 99 12.26 -0.23 3.47
N MET A 100 11.27 -0.94 4.01
CA MET A 100 10.77 -0.67 5.36
C MET A 100 11.86 -0.82 6.42
N ALA A 101 12.67 -1.88 6.34
CA ALA A 101 13.78 -2.08 7.27
C ALA A 101 14.82 -0.96 7.19
N ILE A 102 15.22 -0.59 5.97
CA ILE A 102 16.22 0.46 5.72
C ILE A 102 15.72 1.83 6.20
N VAL A 103 14.50 2.22 5.83
CA VAL A 103 14.02 3.59 6.07
C VAL A 103 13.33 3.73 7.42
N TYR A 104 12.41 2.82 7.75
CA TYR A 104 11.50 2.98 8.89
C TYR A 104 11.94 2.23 10.14
N TYR A 105 12.76 1.18 10.05
CA TYR A 105 13.21 0.46 11.25
C TYR A 105 14.57 0.96 11.73
N LEU A 106 15.50 1.22 10.80
CA LEU A 106 16.82 1.76 11.16
C LEU A 106 16.80 3.27 11.43
N GLY A 107 15.83 4.01 10.85
CA GLY A 107 15.54 5.41 11.19
C GLY A 107 14.23 5.57 11.95
N ALA A 108 13.88 4.63 12.83
CA ALA A 108 12.56 4.56 13.47
C ALA A 108 12.25 5.74 14.40
N ASP A 109 13.28 6.32 15.02
CA ASP A 109 13.20 7.54 15.83
C ASP A 109 12.73 8.77 15.02
N LEU A 110 13.11 8.86 13.75
CA LEU A 110 12.76 9.98 12.87
C LEU A 110 11.53 9.70 12.00
N PHE A 111 11.42 8.49 11.47
CA PHE A 111 10.45 8.17 10.42
C PHE A 111 9.24 7.39 10.91
N LEU A 112 9.37 6.60 11.98
CA LEU A 112 8.31 5.68 12.42
C LEU A 112 7.50 6.23 13.60
N ILE A 113 8.17 6.55 14.70
CA ILE A 113 7.52 6.89 15.98
C ILE A 113 7.21 8.37 16.06
N ASP A 114 6.08 8.68 16.69
CA ASP A 114 5.69 10.04 17.03
C ASP A 114 5.48 10.13 18.55
N ASP A 115 6.51 10.57 19.26
CA ASP A 115 6.49 10.69 20.73
C ASP A 115 5.42 11.67 21.23
N SER A 116 4.96 12.60 20.38
CA SER A 116 3.87 13.52 20.72
C SER A 116 2.51 12.82 20.81
N LYS A 117 2.35 11.69 20.11
CA LYS A 117 1.12 10.90 20.12
C LYS A 117 1.14 9.82 21.19
N MET A 118 2.20 9.03 21.21
CA MET A 118 2.37 7.95 22.17
C MET A 118 3.87 7.73 22.43
N PRO A 119 4.40 8.13 23.60
CA PRO A 119 5.79 7.90 23.92
C PRO A 119 6.05 6.40 24.04
N MET A 120 6.95 5.86 23.21
CA MET A 120 7.28 4.44 23.24
C MET A 120 8.72 4.13 22.81
N PRO A 121 9.30 3.03 23.34
CA PRO A 121 10.61 2.58 22.87
C PRO A 121 10.59 2.20 21.39
N THR A 122 11.70 2.47 20.70
CA THR A 122 11.88 2.20 19.26
C THR A 122 11.57 0.76 18.86
N TYR A 123 12.03 -0.21 19.67
CA TYR A 123 11.79 -1.63 19.40
C TYR A 123 10.29 -1.97 19.41
N LEU A 124 9.49 -1.30 20.24
CA LEU A 124 8.06 -1.58 20.34
C LEU A 124 7.33 -1.10 19.07
N GLY A 125 7.65 0.09 18.57
CA GLY A 125 7.12 0.58 17.29
C GLY A 125 7.44 -0.36 16.11
N ILE A 126 8.67 -0.87 16.06
CA ILE A 126 9.08 -1.85 15.03
C ILE A 126 8.31 -3.16 15.17
N VAL A 127 8.14 -3.67 16.41
CA VAL A 127 7.36 -4.88 16.66
C VAL A 127 5.90 -4.69 16.27
N ILE A 128 5.28 -3.55 16.58
CA ILE A 128 3.91 -3.22 16.16
C ILE A 128 3.81 -3.25 14.63
N SER A 129 4.76 -2.62 13.94
CA SER A 129 4.82 -2.64 12.48
C SER A 129 4.90 -4.06 11.91
N ILE A 130 5.88 -4.86 12.31
CA ILE A 130 6.07 -6.23 11.79
C ILE A 130 4.88 -7.14 12.17
N ALA A 131 4.42 -7.06 13.41
CA ALA A 131 3.29 -7.85 13.88
C ALA A 131 2.02 -7.50 13.10
N SER A 132 1.79 -6.23 12.78
CA SER A 132 0.62 -5.80 12.00
C SER A 132 0.56 -6.46 10.62
N LEU A 133 1.71 -6.65 9.94
CA LEU A 133 1.77 -7.33 8.64
C LEU A 133 1.27 -8.77 8.74
N GLY A 134 1.77 -9.51 9.74
CA GLY A 134 1.43 -10.92 9.96
C GLY A 134 0.02 -11.13 10.50
N ILE A 135 -0.35 -10.41 11.57
CA ILE A 135 -1.66 -10.52 12.23
C ILE A 135 -2.79 -10.14 11.27
N THR A 136 -2.62 -9.05 10.51
CA THR A 136 -3.62 -8.64 9.51
C THR A 136 -3.84 -9.72 8.48
N TRP A 137 -2.77 -10.32 7.94
CA TRP A 137 -2.92 -11.40 6.97
C TRP A 137 -3.65 -12.62 7.57
N LEU A 138 -3.31 -13.01 8.80
CA LEU A 138 -3.96 -14.13 9.49
C LEU A 138 -5.46 -13.88 9.72
N ILE A 139 -5.83 -12.67 10.19
CA ILE A 139 -7.23 -12.28 10.39
C ILE A 139 -7.98 -12.28 9.05
N TYR A 140 -7.38 -11.66 8.03
CA TYR A 140 -7.94 -11.62 6.68
C TYR A 140 -8.16 -13.03 6.10
N ASP A 141 -7.16 -13.91 6.21
CA ASP A 141 -7.24 -15.27 5.67
C ASP A 141 -8.27 -16.11 6.45
N PHE A 142 -8.31 -15.97 7.78
CA PHE A 142 -9.33 -16.58 8.63
C PHE A 142 -10.74 -16.16 8.22
N LEU A 143 -11.02 -14.85 8.12
CA LEU A 143 -12.33 -14.32 7.73
C LEU A 143 -12.80 -14.88 6.38
N CYS A 144 -11.90 -14.94 5.40
CA CYS A 144 -12.21 -15.48 4.09
C CYS A 144 -12.47 -17.00 4.07
N LYS A 145 -11.94 -17.75 5.05
CA LYS A 145 -12.19 -19.20 5.21
C LYS A 145 -13.47 -19.48 6.00
N THR A 146 -13.97 -18.54 6.79
CA THR A 146 -15.23 -18.69 7.54
C THR A 146 -16.48 -18.62 6.64
N GLY A 147 -17.66 -18.86 7.22
CA GLY A 147 -18.94 -18.67 6.52
C GLY A 147 -19.15 -17.26 5.96
N ILE A 148 -18.51 -16.24 6.55
CA ILE A 148 -18.51 -14.85 6.06
C ILE A 148 -17.88 -14.78 4.67
N GLY A 149 -16.83 -15.58 4.42
CA GLY A 149 -16.13 -15.65 3.14
C GLY A 149 -17.02 -16.05 1.95
N LYS A 150 -18.20 -16.65 2.19
CA LYS A 150 -19.18 -16.98 1.15
C LYS A 150 -20.00 -15.77 0.69
N ASN A 151 -20.15 -14.75 1.54
CA ASN A 151 -20.85 -13.51 1.21
C ASN A 151 -19.83 -12.40 0.92
N SER A 152 -19.56 -12.16 -0.37
CA SER A 152 -18.54 -11.18 -0.80
C SER A 152 -18.82 -9.76 -0.32
N ASN A 153 -20.10 -9.35 -0.26
CA ASN A 153 -20.47 -8.00 0.16
C ASN A 153 -20.19 -7.80 1.65
N LEU A 154 -20.63 -8.74 2.48
CA LEU A 154 -20.40 -8.70 3.93
C LEU A 154 -18.90 -8.75 4.23
N LEU A 155 -18.17 -9.65 3.57
CA LEU A 155 -16.72 -9.75 3.72
C LEU A 155 -16.02 -8.44 3.38
N MET A 156 -16.37 -7.81 2.26
CA MET A 156 -15.75 -6.55 1.83
C MET A 156 -16.03 -5.41 2.81
N ILE A 157 -17.25 -5.29 3.34
CA ILE A 157 -17.60 -4.28 4.36
C ILE A 157 -16.79 -4.50 5.64
N LEU A 158 -16.69 -5.74 6.11
CA LEU A 158 -15.92 -6.07 7.32
C LEU A 158 -14.42 -5.82 7.13
N LEU A 159 -13.86 -6.20 5.98
CA LEU A 159 -12.46 -5.92 5.66
C LEU A 159 -12.18 -4.43 5.52
N PHE A 160 -13.11 -3.66 4.94
CA PHE A 160 -13.00 -2.21 4.89
C PHE A 160 -13.00 -1.60 6.29
N GLY A 161 -13.96 -1.97 7.15
CA GLY A 161 -13.99 -1.52 8.54
C GLY A 161 -12.72 -1.89 9.32
N TYR A 162 -12.17 -3.09 9.07
CA TYR A 162 -10.90 -3.52 9.66
C TYR A 162 -9.70 -2.68 9.17
N LEU A 163 -9.63 -2.36 7.88
CA LEU A 163 -8.59 -1.48 7.35
C LEU A 163 -8.70 -0.05 7.92
N VAL A 164 -9.91 0.46 8.12
CA VAL A 164 -10.14 1.76 8.79
C VAL A 164 -9.66 1.70 10.25
N LEU A 165 -9.94 0.62 10.97
CA LEU A 165 -9.47 0.43 12.34
C LEU A 165 -7.93 0.39 12.41
N ILE A 166 -7.28 -0.31 11.47
CA ILE A 166 -5.81 -0.32 11.39
C ILE A 166 -5.27 1.07 11.05
N ALA A 167 -5.89 1.78 10.09
CA ALA A 167 -5.47 3.12 9.70
C ALA A 167 -5.52 4.08 10.90
N TRP A 168 -6.62 4.04 11.66
CA TRP A 168 -6.76 4.79 12.91
C TRP A 168 -5.71 4.36 13.94
N GLY A 169 -5.53 3.05 14.16
CA GLY A 169 -4.55 2.54 15.12
C GLY A 169 -3.10 2.95 14.80
N PHE A 170 -2.71 2.95 13.51
CA PHE A 170 -1.42 3.48 13.09
C PHE A 170 -1.33 4.98 13.28
N ASP A 171 -2.39 5.73 13.01
CA ASP A 171 -2.40 7.17 13.27
C ASP A 171 -2.24 7.48 14.77
N GLN A 172 -2.67 6.61 15.69
CA GLN A 172 -2.44 6.84 17.13
C GLN A 172 -1.00 6.63 17.60
N VAL A 173 -0.15 5.95 16.82
CA VAL A 173 1.17 5.48 17.27
C VAL A 173 2.31 5.97 16.39
N PHE A 174 2.08 6.05 15.08
CA PHE A 174 3.10 6.38 14.10
C PHE A 174 2.97 7.81 13.60
N THR A 175 4.06 8.32 13.02
CA THR A 175 4.02 9.55 12.24
C THR A 175 2.98 9.40 11.11
N GLY A 176 2.31 10.49 10.70
CA GLY A 176 1.29 10.41 9.63
C GLY A 176 1.85 9.79 8.34
N ARG A 177 3.11 10.11 8.00
CA ARG A 177 3.86 9.49 6.89
C ARG A 177 3.98 7.97 7.07
N ALA A 178 4.46 7.52 8.24
CA ALA A 178 4.60 6.10 8.52
C ALA A 178 3.25 5.39 8.53
N ALA A 179 2.19 6.00 9.08
CA ALA A 179 0.86 5.40 9.11
C ALA A 179 0.35 5.04 7.70
N PHE A 180 0.53 5.93 6.72
CA PHE A 180 0.14 5.65 5.32
C PHE A 180 0.97 4.54 4.69
N ILE A 181 2.29 4.60 4.84
CA ILE A 181 3.20 3.61 4.26
C ILE A 181 2.98 2.23 4.89
N HIS A 182 2.75 2.16 6.20
CA HIS A 182 2.48 0.92 6.92
C HIS A 182 1.10 0.35 6.58
N LEU A 183 0.08 1.18 6.42
CA LEU A 183 -1.23 0.74 5.92
C LEU A 183 -1.13 0.19 4.49
N GLY A 184 -0.34 0.87 3.64
CA GLY A 184 0.02 0.39 2.31
C GLY A 184 0.73 -0.96 2.38
N ALA A 185 1.71 -1.12 3.27
CA ALA A 185 2.50 -2.34 3.44
C ALA A 185 1.67 -3.51 3.96
N VAL A 186 0.78 -3.29 4.93
CA VAL A 186 -0.20 -4.28 5.41
C VAL A 186 -1.07 -4.74 4.25
N THR A 187 -1.61 -3.81 3.47
CA THR A 187 -2.48 -4.12 2.34
C THR A 187 -1.73 -4.85 1.22
N ALA A 188 -0.52 -4.43 0.89
CA ALA A 188 0.36 -5.11 -0.07
C ALA A 188 0.77 -6.50 0.42
N THR A 189 0.94 -6.70 1.74
CA THR A 189 1.20 -8.01 2.35
C THR A 189 0.02 -8.94 2.17
N ILE A 190 -1.21 -8.47 2.39
CA ILE A 190 -2.42 -9.24 2.06
C ILE A 190 -2.35 -9.72 0.61
N MET A 191 -2.03 -8.80 -0.32
CA MET A 191 -2.00 -9.10 -1.74
C MET A 191 -0.89 -10.09 -2.13
N ALA A 192 0.32 -9.92 -1.61
CA ALA A 192 1.47 -10.77 -1.91
C ALA A 192 1.27 -12.18 -1.32
N PHE A 193 0.78 -12.27 -0.08
CA PHE A 193 0.53 -13.56 0.56
C PHE A 193 -0.69 -14.27 -0.02
N ASN A 194 -1.67 -13.55 -0.57
CA ASN A 194 -2.69 -14.17 -1.42
C ASN A 194 -2.08 -14.93 -2.59
N VAL A 195 -1.05 -14.37 -3.24
CA VAL A 195 -0.32 -15.05 -4.32
C VAL A 195 0.48 -16.23 -3.77
N PHE A 196 1.27 -15.99 -2.72
CA PHE A 196 2.21 -16.97 -2.17
C PHE A 196 1.55 -18.16 -1.48
N MET A 197 0.61 -17.91 -0.58
CA MET A 197 0.03 -18.91 0.32
C MET A 197 -1.27 -19.52 -0.19
N VAL A 198 -1.97 -18.84 -1.11
CA VAL A 198 -3.30 -19.28 -1.57
C VAL A 198 -3.32 -19.59 -3.06
N ILE A 199 -3.12 -18.60 -3.93
CA ILE A 199 -3.33 -18.73 -5.38
C ILE A 199 -2.37 -19.77 -5.98
N ILE A 200 -1.05 -19.61 -5.79
CA ILE A 200 -0.06 -20.51 -6.40
C ILE A 200 -0.18 -21.95 -5.87
N PRO A 201 -0.31 -22.21 -4.55
CA PRO A 201 -0.54 -23.56 -4.05
C PRO A 201 -1.81 -24.20 -4.61
N LYS A 202 -2.93 -23.47 -4.69
CA LYS A 202 -4.18 -24.00 -5.26
C LYS A 202 -4.08 -24.27 -6.76
N GLN A 203 -3.42 -23.42 -7.52
CA GLN A 203 -3.16 -23.64 -8.94
C GLN A 203 -2.27 -24.87 -9.18
N LYS A 204 -1.26 -25.12 -8.34
CA LYS A 204 -0.43 -26.32 -8.42
C LYS A 204 -1.23 -27.60 -8.18
N ILE A 205 -2.15 -27.61 -7.21
CA ILE A 205 -3.04 -28.76 -6.97
C ILE A 205 -3.90 -29.03 -8.21
N VAL A 206 -4.55 -27.98 -8.75
CA VAL A 206 -5.37 -28.07 -9.96
C VAL A 206 -4.57 -28.65 -11.14
N ILE A 207 -3.36 -28.13 -11.38
CA ILE A 207 -2.51 -28.62 -12.47
C ILE A 207 -2.07 -30.07 -12.24
N ALA A 208 -1.80 -30.48 -11.00
CA ALA A 208 -1.44 -31.87 -10.70
C ALA A 208 -2.61 -32.83 -10.98
N ASP A 209 -3.84 -32.45 -10.61
CA ASP A 209 -5.05 -33.24 -10.91
C ASP A 209 -5.27 -33.36 -12.42
N LEU A 210 -5.14 -32.24 -13.15
CA LEU A 210 -5.25 -32.22 -14.61
C LEU A 210 -4.21 -33.12 -15.29
N LYS A 211 -2.95 -33.09 -14.83
CA LYS A 211 -1.89 -33.98 -15.33
C LYS A 211 -2.17 -35.46 -15.02
N ALA A 212 -2.87 -35.74 -13.93
CA ALA A 212 -3.27 -37.08 -13.54
C ALA A 212 -4.58 -37.56 -14.23
N GLY A 213 -5.15 -36.77 -15.15
CA GLY A 213 -6.42 -37.09 -15.81
C GLY A 213 -7.64 -37.02 -14.89
N LYS A 214 -7.52 -36.31 -13.75
CA LYS A 214 -8.61 -36.13 -12.78
C LYS A 214 -9.31 -34.80 -13.01
N THR A 215 -10.60 -34.73 -12.69
CA THR A 215 -11.35 -33.48 -12.63
C THR A 215 -10.98 -32.73 -11.34
N PRO A 216 -10.40 -31.53 -11.39
CA PRO A 216 -10.02 -30.79 -10.20
C PRO A 216 -11.24 -30.31 -9.44
N GLU A 217 -11.11 -30.20 -8.12
CA GLU A 217 -12.17 -29.64 -7.30
C GLU A 217 -12.41 -28.15 -7.60
N ALA A 218 -13.64 -27.80 -7.95
CA ALA A 218 -14.04 -26.42 -8.29
C ALA A 218 -13.75 -25.42 -7.16
N HIS A 219 -13.70 -25.87 -5.91
CA HIS A 219 -13.39 -25.05 -4.75
C HIS A 219 -12.02 -24.35 -4.86
N TYR A 220 -10.99 -25.01 -5.39
CA TYR A 220 -9.66 -24.42 -5.52
C TYR A 220 -9.64 -23.22 -6.48
N GLY A 221 -10.32 -23.35 -7.62
CA GLY A 221 -10.47 -22.25 -8.57
C GLY A 221 -11.26 -21.08 -7.99
N PHE A 222 -12.34 -21.37 -7.25
CA PHE A 222 -13.14 -20.34 -6.57
C PHE A 222 -12.31 -19.53 -5.57
N VAL A 223 -11.58 -20.21 -4.68
CA VAL A 223 -10.75 -19.54 -3.66
C VAL A 223 -9.65 -18.70 -4.31
N ALA A 224 -8.96 -19.23 -5.32
CA ALA A 224 -7.92 -18.48 -6.03
C ALA A 224 -8.50 -17.23 -6.72
N LYS A 225 -9.67 -17.36 -7.37
CA LYS A 225 -10.37 -16.23 -8.02
C LYS A 225 -10.81 -15.16 -7.02
N GLN A 226 -11.32 -15.56 -5.86
CA GLN A 226 -11.70 -14.64 -4.80
C GLN A 226 -10.51 -13.78 -4.36
N ARG A 227 -9.36 -14.41 -4.07
CA ARG A 227 -8.14 -13.67 -3.66
C ARG A 227 -7.60 -12.77 -4.76
N SER A 228 -7.61 -13.23 -6.00
CA SER A 228 -7.25 -12.42 -7.16
C SER A 228 -8.16 -11.20 -7.32
N THR A 229 -9.45 -11.34 -7.01
CA THR A 229 -10.44 -10.25 -7.08
C THR A 229 -10.20 -9.23 -5.97
N HIS A 230 -9.90 -9.68 -4.75
CA HIS A 230 -9.49 -8.77 -3.67
C HIS A 230 -8.23 -7.98 -4.05
N ASN A 231 -7.19 -8.66 -4.55
CA ASN A 231 -5.96 -7.99 -4.99
C ASN A 231 -6.26 -6.90 -6.02
N ASN A 232 -7.09 -7.20 -7.02
CA ASN A 232 -7.47 -6.24 -8.05
C ASN A 232 -8.08 -4.94 -7.49
N TYR A 233 -8.98 -5.04 -6.49
CA TYR A 233 -9.59 -3.85 -5.86
C TYR A 233 -8.64 -3.11 -4.93
N LEU A 234 -7.70 -3.82 -4.28
CA LEU A 234 -6.72 -3.23 -3.36
C LEU A 234 -5.52 -2.57 -4.07
N THR A 235 -5.30 -2.84 -5.35
CA THR A 235 -4.17 -2.29 -6.10
C THR A 235 -4.09 -0.76 -6.11
N LEU A 236 -5.18 -0.07 -6.49
CA LEU A 236 -5.14 1.39 -6.60
C LEU A 236 -4.96 2.09 -5.24
N PRO A 237 -5.65 1.67 -4.17
CA PRO A 237 -5.39 2.20 -2.83
C PRO A 237 -3.94 1.99 -2.39
N VAL A 238 -3.38 0.79 -2.60
CA VAL A 238 -1.97 0.51 -2.26
C VAL A 238 -1.03 1.45 -3.02
N LEU A 239 -1.23 1.67 -4.31
CA LEU A 239 -0.41 2.59 -5.09
C LEU A 239 -0.47 4.02 -4.51
N PHE A 240 -1.66 4.51 -4.17
CA PHE A 240 -1.81 5.82 -3.56
C PHE A 240 -1.05 5.89 -2.22
N LEU A 241 -1.26 4.91 -1.34
CA LEU A 241 -0.62 4.87 -0.03
C LEU A 241 0.91 4.82 -0.14
N MET A 242 1.46 4.06 -1.10
CA MET A 242 2.91 3.98 -1.33
C MET A 242 3.49 5.26 -1.93
N LEU A 243 2.74 5.97 -2.77
CA LEU A 243 3.15 7.25 -3.36
C LEU A 243 2.89 8.46 -2.44
N SER A 244 2.12 8.28 -1.38
CA SER A 244 1.69 9.36 -0.48
C SER A 244 2.86 10.16 0.10
N ASN A 245 4.03 9.55 0.27
CA ASN A 245 5.23 10.20 0.78
C ASN A 245 5.69 11.41 -0.08
N HIS A 246 5.30 11.47 -1.35
CA HIS A 246 5.57 12.61 -2.23
C HIS A 246 4.54 13.74 -2.10
N TYR A 247 3.47 13.53 -1.34
CA TYR A 247 2.35 14.46 -1.22
C TYR A 247 1.90 14.60 0.25
N PRO A 248 2.60 15.41 1.06
CA PRO A 248 2.31 15.59 2.49
C PRO A 248 0.87 16.00 2.80
N LEU A 249 0.18 16.67 1.88
CA LEU A 249 -1.25 17.04 2.00
C LEU A 249 -2.16 15.84 2.28
N SER A 250 -1.74 14.62 1.92
CA SER A 250 -2.54 13.41 2.17
C SER A 250 -2.44 12.89 3.60
N PHE A 251 -1.33 13.12 4.30
CA PHE A 251 -1.04 12.53 5.60
C PHE A 251 -0.73 13.54 6.72
N SER A 252 -0.47 14.80 6.39
CA SER A 252 -0.08 15.86 7.34
C SER A 252 -1.29 16.59 7.91
N THR A 253 -2.28 15.83 8.37
CA THR A 253 -3.55 16.30 8.95
C THR A 253 -4.04 15.29 9.98
N GLU A 254 -4.80 15.72 10.98
CA GLU A 254 -5.44 14.85 11.98
C GLU A 254 -6.45 13.87 11.34
N TYR A 255 -6.95 14.19 10.14
CA TYR A 255 -7.90 13.35 9.40
C TYR A 255 -7.22 12.33 8.48
N ASN A 256 -5.91 12.11 8.61
CA ASN A 256 -5.16 11.26 7.70
C ASN A 256 -5.74 9.83 7.60
N TRP A 257 -6.22 9.25 8.70
CA TRP A 257 -6.79 7.90 8.70
C TRP A 257 -8.14 7.84 7.97
N ILE A 258 -8.90 8.94 7.98
CA ILE A 258 -10.12 9.10 7.20
C ILE A 258 -9.77 9.25 5.71
N ILE A 259 -8.75 10.06 5.39
CA ILE A 259 -8.25 10.19 4.01
C ILE A 259 -7.85 8.82 3.47
N ALA A 260 -7.12 8.02 4.25
CA ALA A 260 -6.76 6.66 3.88
C ALA A 260 -8.01 5.80 3.59
N ALA A 261 -9.05 5.87 4.43
CA ALA A 261 -10.33 5.18 4.19
C ALA A 261 -11.01 5.62 2.89
N VAL A 262 -11.04 6.93 2.60
CA VAL A 262 -11.63 7.48 1.38
C VAL A 262 -10.86 7.06 0.13
N VAL A 263 -9.52 6.96 0.22
CA VAL A 263 -8.66 6.43 -0.85
C VAL A 263 -9.01 4.98 -1.21
N PHE A 264 -9.34 4.14 -0.22
CA PHE A 264 -9.84 2.79 -0.49
C PHE A 264 -11.13 2.82 -1.31
N LEU A 265 -12.07 3.68 -0.96
CA LEU A 265 -13.33 3.84 -1.69
C LEU A 265 -13.10 4.35 -3.12
N MET A 266 -12.18 5.30 -3.31
CA MET A 266 -11.78 5.78 -4.65
C MET A 266 -11.18 4.65 -5.49
N GLY A 267 -10.30 3.85 -4.92
CA GLY A 267 -9.73 2.70 -5.61
C GLY A 267 -10.82 1.71 -6.03
N VAL A 268 -11.79 1.45 -5.16
CA VAL A 268 -12.94 0.58 -5.45
C VAL A 268 -13.81 1.14 -6.57
N SER A 269 -14.17 2.42 -6.54
CA SER A 269 -15.01 3.03 -7.59
C SER A 269 -14.32 3.03 -8.96
N ILE A 270 -13.03 3.36 -9.01
CA ILE A 270 -12.25 3.32 -10.25
C ILE A 270 -12.11 1.89 -10.76
N ARG A 271 -11.76 0.92 -9.91
CA ARG A 271 -11.67 -0.48 -10.34
C ARG A 271 -13.02 -1.04 -10.77
N HIS A 272 -14.11 -0.62 -10.13
CA HIS A 272 -15.45 -1.03 -10.53
C HIS A 272 -15.77 -0.58 -11.97
N TYR A 273 -15.37 0.64 -12.34
CA TYR A 273 -15.48 1.13 -13.73
C TYR A 273 -14.79 0.19 -14.72
N PHE A 274 -13.48 0.00 -14.55
CA PHE A 274 -12.68 -0.81 -15.48
C PHE A 274 -13.13 -2.26 -15.52
N ASN A 275 -13.42 -2.87 -14.36
CA ASN A 275 -13.89 -4.25 -14.30
C ASN A 275 -15.23 -4.43 -15.05
N THR A 276 -16.14 -3.46 -14.95
CA THR A 276 -17.45 -3.51 -15.61
C THR A 276 -17.32 -3.35 -17.12
N ILE A 277 -16.46 -2.43 -17.57
CA ILE A 277 -16.13 -2.24 -18.99
C ILE A 277 -15.47 -3.49 -19.57
N HIS A 278 -14.45 -4.05 -18.91
CA HIS A 278 -13.77 -5.27 -19.36
C HIS A 278 -14.74 -6.45 -19.45
N ALA A 279 -15.64 -6.57 -18.46
CA ALA A 279 -16.69 -7.59 -18.44
C ALA A 279 -17.84 -7.33 -19.44
N LYS A 280 -17.80 -6.23 -20.20
CA LYS A 280 -18.83 -5.82 -21.18
C LYS A 280 -20.24 -5.70 -20.57
N LYS A 281 -20.31 -5.28 -19.30
CA LYS A 281 -21.56 -5.13 -18.54
C LYS A 281 -22.16 -3.71 -18.61
N GLY A 282 -21.66 -2.88 -19.52
CA GLY A 282 -22.07 -1.49 -19.71
C GLY A 282 -20.99 -0.50 -19.31
N ASN A 283 -21.36 0.79 -19.26
CA ASN A 283 -20.45 1.90 -19.00
C ASN A 283 -20.88 2.67 -17.74
N PRO A 284 -20.38 2.29 -16.54
CA PRO A 284 -20.83 2.86 -15.27
C PRO A 284 -20.16 4.21 -14.99
N ILE A 285 -20.41 5.22 -15.85
CA ILE A 285 -19.80 6.56 -15.76
C ILE A 285 -20.04 7.22 -14.39
N TRP A 286 -21.13 6.89 -13.70
CA TRP A 286 -21.43 7.36 -12.34
C TRP A 286 -20.28 7.17 -11.35
N THR A 287 -19.46 6.13 -11.53
CA THR A 287 -18.29 5.85 -10.70
C THR A 287 -17.24 6.97 -10.76
N TRP A 288 -17.12 7.69 -11.87
CA TRP A 288 -16.22 8.84 -11.99
C TRP A 288 -16.72 10.03 -11.17
N PHE A 289 -18.03 10.28 -11.15
CA PHE A 289 -18.61 11.32 -10.30
C PHE A 289 -18.46 10.99 -8.81
N VAL A 290 -18.63 9.72 -8.43
CA VAL A 290 -18.36 9.26 -7.06
C VAL A 290 -16.88 9.44 -6.72
N THR A 291 -15.97 9.03 -7.60
CA THR A 291 -14.52 9.20 -7.40
C THR A 291 -14.15 10.69 -7.24
N LEU A 292 -14.73 11.57 -8.06
CA LEU A 292 -14.52 13.02 -7.97
C LEU A 292 -15.03 13.57 -6.63
N GLY A 293 -16.23 13.16 -6.20
CA GLY A 293 -16.77 13.55 -4.90
C GLY A 293 -15.89 13.09 -3.73
N LEU A 294 -15.39 11.86 -3.78
CA LEU A 294 -14.44 11.33 -2.79
C LEU A 294 -13.11 12.10 -2.80
N PHE A 295 -12.62 12.49 -3.98
CA PHE A 295 -11.41 13.29 -4.10
C PHE A 295 -11.59 14.70 -3.52
N ILE A 296 -12.75 15.33 -3.74
CA ILE A 296 -13.09 16.61 -3.12
C ILE A 296 -13.15 16.47 -1.59
N ILE A 297 -13.70 15.37 -1.06
CA ILE A 297 -13.68 15.09 0.38
C ILE A 297 -12.25 15.04 0.92
N ILE A 298 -11.31 14.38 0.21
CA ILE A 298 -9.89 14.36 0.60
C ILE A 298 -9.31 15.78 0.64
N ILE A 299 -9.58 16.61 -0.38
CA ILE A 299 -9.12 18.00 -0.42
C ILE A 299 -9.68 18.79 0.77
N ILE A 300 -10.96 18.63 1.09
CA ILE A 300 -11.57 19.30 2.24
C ILE A 300 -10.90 18.84 3.54
N LEU A 301 -10.73 17.54 3.75
CA LEU A 301 -10.09 16.99 4.95
C LEU A 301 -8.63 17.42 5.10
N SER A 302 -7.90 17.64 4.01
CA SER A 302 -6.52 18.10 4.05
C SER A 302 -6.38 19.57 4.44
N ILE A 303 -7.32 20.43 4.02
CA ILE A 303 -7.29 21.87 4.33
C ILE A 303 -8.13 22.26 5.56
N TYR A 304 -8.97 21.37 6.07
CA TYR A 304 -9.92 21.68 7.13
C TYR A 304 -9.27 22.23 8.42
N PRO A 305 -8.11 21.75 8.90
CA PRO A 305 -7.39 22.39 10.00
C PRO A 305 -7.08 23.87 9.72
N ALA A 306 -6.68 24.22 8.49
CA ALA A 306 -6.43 25.60 8.10
C ALA A 306 -7.70 26.45 8.16
N LEU A 307 -8.84 25.89 7.73
CA LEU A 307 -10.13 26.59 7.74
C LEU A 307 -10.68 26.83 9.15
N LYS A 308 -10.37 25.95 10.11
CA LYS A 308 -10.80 26.07 11.51
C LYS A 308 -10.00 27.11 12.31
N GLY A 309 -8.92 27.64 11.76
CA GLY A 309 -8.02 28.54 12.48
C GLY A 309 -7.10 27.84 13.48
N THR A 310 -7.16 26.50 13.59
CA THR A 310 -6.30 25.72 14.50
C THR A 310 -4.83 25.74 14.12
N ILE A 311 -4.50 26.22 12.91
CA ILE A 311 -3.11 26.45 12.50
C ILE A 311 -2.53 27.71 13.19
N ASN A 312 -3.36 28.65 13.64
CA ASN A 312 -2.91 29.87 14.31
C ASN A 312 -3.00 29.81 15.83
N ASP A 313 -3.50 28.71 16.40
CA ASP A 313 -3.56 28.52 17.85
C ASP A 313 -2.14 28.19 18.35
N ARG A 314 -1.45 29.26 18.76
CA ARG A 314 -0.10 29.26 19.33
C ARG A 314 -0.20 28.78 20.78
N GLU A 315 0.10 27.52 21.04
CA GLU A 315 0.50 27.13 22.40
C GLU A 315 1.97 27.51 22.59
N GLU A 316 2.22 28.56 23.37
CA GLU A 316 3.56 28.83 23.91
C GLU A 316 3.92 27.67 24.84
N VAL A 317 4.61 26.66 24.30
CA VAL A 317 5.16 25.57 25.12
C VAL A 317 6.28 26.16 25.97
N SER A 318 6.02 26.38 27.26
CA SER A 318 7.08 26.74 28.20
C SER A 318 8.06 25.58 28.31
N LEU A 319 9.36 25.85 28.17
CA LEU A 319 10.43 24.87 28.39
C LEU A 319 10.35 24.18 29.76
N SER A 320 9.66 24.78 30.74
CA SER A 320 9.43 24.20 32.06
C SER A 320 8.39 23.07 32.10
N GLU A 321 7.63 22.85 31.02
CA GLU A 321 6.55 21.85 30.94
C GLU A 321 6.93 20.62 30.10
N VAL A 322 8.08 20.64 29.42
CA VAL A 322 8.52 19.58 28.53
C VAL A 322 9.25 18.49 29.32
N ASN A 323 8.59 17.36 29.55
CA ASN A 323 9.25 16.15 30.02
C ASN A 323 10.11 15.56 28.89
N LEU A 324 11.40 15.91 28.89
CA LEU A 324 12.36 15.39 27.91
C LEU A 324 12.53 13.88 28.09
N THR A 325 12.55 13.14 26.97
CA THR A 325 12.95 11.73 26.97
C THR A 325 14.43 11.61 27.34
N SER A 326 14.86 10.44 27.84
CA SER A 326 16.27 10.22 28.21
C SER A 326 17.24 10.55 27.08
N ARG A 327 16.85 10.29 25.82
CA ARG A 327 17.65 10.62 24.64
C ARG A 327 17.69 12.13 24.37
N GLN A 328 16.58 12.83 24.53
CA GLN A 328 16.55 14.28 24.39
C GLN A 328 17.40 14.95 25.48
N THR A 329 17.38 14.45 26.71
CA THR A 329 18.27 14.92 27.79
C THR A 329 19.75 14.67 27.47
N GLU A 330 20.09 13.52 26.89
CA GLU A 330 21.45 13.23 26.44
C GLU A 330 21.91 14.21 25.35
N LEU A 331 21.06 14.47 24.35
CA LEU A 331 21.34 15.41 23.26
C LEU A 331 21.49 16.84 23.76
N LEU A 332 20.61 17.27 24.68
CA LEU A 332 20.68 18.59 25.30
C LEU A 332 21.99 18.81 26.05
N ASN A 333 22.53 17.76 26.68
CA ASN A 333 23.79 17.80 27.41
C ASN A 333 25.02 17.54 26.51
N SER A 334 24.86 17.37 25.20
CA SER A 334 25.97 17.18 24.28
C SER A 334 26.84 18.44 24.22
N LYS A 335 28.17 18.24 24.17
CA LYS A 335 29.14 19.33 23.98
C LYS A 335 28.93 20.13 22.68
N ASP A 336 28.30 19.52 21.68
CA ASP A 336 28.09 20.09 20.35
C ASP A 336 26.68 20.73 20.24
N PHE A 337 25.89 20.74 21.32
CA PHE A 337 24.49 21.20 21.29
C PHE A 337 24.36 22.66 20.82
N GLU A 338 25.18 23.56 21.34
CA GLU A 338 25.15 24.99 20.96
C GLU A 338 25.46 25.19 19.46
N GLU A 339 26.47 24.49 18.93
CA GLU A 339 26.83 24.56 17.50
C GLU A 339 25.68 24.03 16.62
N VAL A 340 25.05 22.92 17.02
CA VAL A 340 23.88 22.37 16.31
C VAL A 340 22.71 23.35 16.33
N VAL A 341 22.44 24.00 17.46
CA VAL A 341 21.39 25.03 17.57
C VAL A 341 21.66 26.19 16.62
N GLU A 342 22.90 26.68 16.55
CA GLU A 342 23.29 27.75 15.62
C GLU A 342 23.10 27.32 14.15
N ILE A 343 23.49 26.10 13.79
CA ILE A 343 23.27 25.55 12.45
C ILE A 343 21.78 25.49 12.13
N VAL A 344 20.94 24.99 13.04
CA VAL A 344 19.48 24.92 12.86
C VAL A 344 18.90 26.33 12.68
N TYR A 345 19.24 27.29 13.54
CA TYR A 345 18.78 28.67 13.38
C TYR A 345 19.22 29.28 12.06
N THR A 346 20.44 29.01 11.61
CA THR A 346 20.96 29.61 10.36
C THR A 346 20.38 28.96 9.11
N ARG A 347 20.09 27.65 9.15
CA ARG A 347 19.71 26.86 7.97
C ARG A 347 18.22 26.59 7.87
N CYS A 348 17.51 26.52 8.99
CA CYS A 348 16.11 26.10 9.04
C CYS A 348 15.13 27.26 9.26
N ASN A 349 15.56 28.38 9.85
CA ASN A 349 14.68 29.52 10.19
C ASN A 349 14.03 30.21 8.97
N MET A 350 14.52 29.96 7.74
CA MET A 350 13.81 30.39 6.53
C MET A 350 12.42 29.76 6.39
N CYS A 351 12.24 28.53 6.89
CA CYS A 351 11.01 27.76 6.79
C CYS A 351 10.38 27.45 8.16
N HIS A 352 11.20 27.34 9.20
CA HIS A 352 10.84 27.03 10.58
C HIS A 352 10.98 28.28 11.45
N ALA A 353 10.11 29.26 11.22
CA ALA A 353 9.98 30.48 12.00
C ALA A 353 8.51 30.71 12.34
N ALA A 354 8.24 31.49 13.39
CA ALA A 354 6.87 31.90 13.72
C ALA A 354 6.19 32.62 12.54
N GLU A 355 6.98 33.36 11.74
CA GLU A 355 6.60 33.91 10.44
C GLU A 355 7.67 33.47 9.41
N PRO A 356 7.43 32.39 8.64
CA PRO A 356 8.40 31.91 7.67
C PRO A 356 8.75 32.97 6.62
N TYR A 357 10.04 33.05 6.27
CA TYR A 357 10.56 34.02 5.32
C TYR A 357 10.55 33.53 3.87
N TYR A 358 10.24 32.25 3.64
CA TYR A 358 10.23 31.65 2.31
C TYR A 358 8.86 31.82 1.62
N ASP A 359 8.85 32.48 0.46
CA ASP A 359 7.63 32.70 -0.33
C ASP A 359 6.90 31.38 -0.64
N GLY A 360 5.61 31.33 -0.27
CA GLY A 360 4.76 30.15 -0.44
C GLY A 360 4.71 29.21 0.77
N ILE A 361 5.54 29.42 1.79
CA ILE A 361 5.39 28.78 3.11
C ILE A 361 4.68 29.77 4.03
N ILE A 362 3.39 29.56 4.22
CA ILE A 362 2.55 30.46 5.02
C ILE A 362 2.74 30.18 6.53
N VAL A 363 3.10 28.94 6.88
CA VAL A 363 3.23 28.44 8.26
C VAL A 363 4.36 27.45 8.34
N ALA A 364 5.09 27.45 9.46
CA ALA A 364 6.18 26.51 9.70
C ALA A 364 5.70 25.04 9.59
N PRO A 365 6.43 24.17 8.86
CA PRO A 365 6.07 22.76 8.78
C PRO A 365 6.01 22.12 10.17
N LYS A 366 4.94 21.36 10.44
CA LYS A 366 4.63 20.73 11.75
C LYS A 366 4.52 21.73 12.92
N MET A 367 4.36 23.03 12.66
CA MET A 367 4.33 24.05 13.71
C MET A 367 5.63 24.10 14.55
N LEU A 368 6.76 23.65 13.98
CA LEU A 368 8.07 23.70 14.63
C LEU A 368 8.81 24.97 14.20
N TYR A 369 9.12 25.87 15.13
CA TYR A 369 9.83 27.13 14.90
C TYR A 369 10.64 27.60 16.10
#